data_AF-A0A5E4D2S1-F1
#
_entry.id   AF-A0A5E4D2S1-F1
#
_cell.length_a   1.000
_cell.length_b   1.000
_cell.length_c   1.000
_cell.angle_alpha   90.00
_cell.angle_beta   90.00
_cell.angle_gamma   90.00
#
_symmetry.space_group_name_H-M   'P 1'
#
loop_
_entity.id
_entity.type
_entity.pdbx_description
1 polymer ?
#
loop_
_entity_poly.entity_id
_entity_poly.type
_entity_poly.pdbx_seq_one_letter_code
_entity_poly.pdbx_strand_id
1 'polypeptide(L)'
;MQATLARLAALRRIGLPSGRVGGRGLWTGRPQSDIDNVKPLEGVKILDLTRVLAGPFATMNLGDLGAEVIKVERPGAGDDTRTWGPPFVGTESTYFLSVNRNKKSIAVNIKDPKGVKIIKELAAVCDVFVENYVPGKLSTMGLGYEDIDKIAPHIIYCSITGSSIPYPC
;
A
#
# COMPACT_ATOMS: atom_id res chain seq x y z
N MET A 1 -56.72 -36.41 16.42
CA MET A 1 -57.67 -35.37 16.88
C MET A 1 -57.22 -34.06 16.23
N GLN A 2 -57.68 -33.83 15.01
CA GLN A 2 -58.79 -32.94 14.63
C GLN A 2 -58.31 -31.53 14.28
N ALA A 3 -58.31 -31.28 12.98
CA ALA A 3 -58.28 -29.97 12.35
C ALA A 3 -59.59 -29.22 12.62
N THR A 4 -59.58 -27.88 12.59
CA THR A 4 -60.76 -27.10 12.19
C THR A 4 -60.37 -25.79 11.51
N LEU A 5 -60.89 -25.64 10.29
CA LEU A 5 -60.91 -24.47 9.42
C LEU A 5 -61.98 -23.46 9.86
N ALA A 6 -61.77 -22.17 9.59
CA ALA A 6 -62.85 -21.29 9.10
C ALA A 6 -62.28 -20.05 8.38
N ARG A 7 -62.73 -19.86 7.12
CA ARG A 7 -62.51 -18.71 6.23
C ARG A 7 -63.43 -17.53 6.61
N LEU A 8 -63.05 -16.28 6.28
CA LEU A 8 -63.69 -15.48 5.21
C LEU A 8 -63.11 -14.07 5.07
N ALA A 9 -63.17 -13.60 3.82
CA ALA A 9 -62.55 -12.44 3.21
C ALA A 9 -63.13 -11.07 3.61
N ALA A 10 -62.33 -10.02 3.44
CA ALA A 10 -62.80 -8.76 2.88
C ALA A 10 -61.65 -7.98 2.21
N LEU A 11 -61.71 -7.89 0.88
CA LEU A 11 -60.93 -6.96 0.07
C LEU A 11 -61.20 -5.52 0.50
N ARG A 12 -60.15 -4.68 0.57
CA ARG A 12 -60.30 -3.25 0.25
C ARG A 12 -59.00 -2.65 -0.32
N ARG A 13 -59.09 -2.37 -1.62
CA ARG A 13 -58.51 -1.24 -2.38
C ARG A 13 -56.99 -1.23 -2.59
N ILE A 14 -56.67 -1.82 -3.75
CA ILE A 14 -55.57 -1.44 -4.64
C ILE A 14 -55.55 0.09 -4.80
N GLY A 15 -54.46 0.71 -4.37
CA GLY A 15 -54.07 2.05 -4.75
C GLY A 15 -52.64 1.99 -5.27
N LEU A 16 -52.47 1.72 -6.57
CA LEU A 16 -51.20 1.90 -7.28
C LEU A 16 -51.06 3.38 -7.60
N PRO A 17 -50.01 4.10 -7.15
CA PRO A 17 -49.58 5.29 -7.84
C PRO A 17 -48.85 4.83 -9.10
N SER A 18 -49.54 4.98 -10.23
CA SER A 18 -48.95 5.01 -11.57
C SER A 18 -48.03 6.22 -11.68
N GLY A 19 -46.74 6.01 -11.41
CA GLY A 19 -45.68 6.98 -11.65
C GLY A 19 -44.56 6.31 -12.44
N ARG A 20 -44.33 6.78 -13.66
CA ARG A 20 -43.35 6.27 -14.63
C ARG A 20 -41.97 5.98 -14.00
N VAL A 21 -41.46 4.78 -14.29
CA VAL A 21 -40.06 4.41 -14.12
C VAL A 21 -39.22 5.28 -15.05
N GLY A 22 -38.54 6.28 -14.50
CA GLY A 22 -37.50 7.06 -15.16
C GLY A 22 -36.19 6.82 -14.42
N GLY A 23 -35.25 6.15 -15.09
CA GLY A 23 -33.99 5.71 -14.51
C GLY A 23 -33.16 6.84 -13.90
N ARG A 24 -32.67 6.59 -12.68
CA ARG A 24 -31.35 6.96 -12.15
C ARG A 24 -31.26 6.28 -10.80
N GLY A 25 -30.45 5.22 -10.70
CA GLY A 25 -30.14 4.57 -9.42
C GLY A 25 -29.48 5.60 -8.51
N LEU A 26 -30.27 6.12 -7.56
CA LEU A 26 -29.76 6.95 -6.48
C LEU A 26 -28.94 6.03 -5.59
N TRP A 27 -27.63 6.26 -5.53
CA TRP A 27 -26.75 5.66 -4.53
C TRP A 27 -27.37 5.97 -3.16
N THR A 28 -27.95 4.98 -2.49
CA THR A 28 -28.52 5.16 -1.15
C THR A 28 -27.34 5.25 -0.21
N GLY A 29 -26.86 6.48 0.01
CA GLY A 29 -25.75 6.77 0.91
C GLY A 29 -25.99 6.07 2.24
N ARG A 30 -25.17 5.05 2.53
CA ARG A 30 -25.00 4.62 3.92
C ARG A 30 -24.49 5.85 4.69
N PRO A 31 -24.99 6.11 5.90
CA PRO A 31 -24.32 7.04 6.79
C PRO A 31 -22.89 6.57 6.98
N GLN A 32 -21.93 7.41 6.58
CA GLN A 32 -20.49 7.20 6.79
C GLN A 32 -20.29 7.10 8.32
N SER A 33 -20.10 5.89 8.83
CA SER A 33 -19.76 5.62 10.24
C SER A 33 -18.33 6.07 10.51
N ASP A 34 -17.94 6.32 11.76
CA ASP A 34 -16.56 6.70 12.09
C ASP A 34 -15.52 5.64 11.67
N ILE A 35 -15.95 4.38 11.49
CA ILE A 35 -15.16 3.28 10.90
C ILE A 35 -14.83 3.56 9.42
N ASP A 36 -15.71 4.27 8.71
CA ASP A 36 -15.53 4.61 7.30
C ASP A 36 -14.53 5.77 7.09
N ASN A 37 -13.98 6.35 8.17
CA ASN A 37 -12.91 7.37 8.14
C ASN A 37 -11.52 6.82 8.50
N VAL A 38 -11.42 5.57 8.97
CA VAL A 38 -10.13 4.92 9.26
C VAL A 38 -9.58 4.36 7.96
N LYS A 39 -8.35 4.75 7.61
CA LYS A 39 -7.73 4.21 6.40
C LYS A 39 -7.33 2.75 6.62
N PRO A 40 -7.47 1.84 5.63
CA PRO A 40 -7.25 0.41 5.85
C PRO A 40 -5.87 0.01 6.38
N LEU A 41 -4.84 0.81 6.11
CA LEU A 41 -3.46 0.58 6.57
C LEU A 41 -2.99 1.64 7.57
N GLU A 42 -3.92 2.34 8.21
CA GLU A 42 -3.58 3.27 9.28
C GLU A 42 -2.82 2.57 10.41
N GLY A 43 -1.69 3.14 10.83
CA GLY A 43 -0.80 2.57 11.84
C GLY A 43 0.26 1.60 11.29
N VAL A 44 0.16 1.15 10.04
CA VAL A 44 1.17 0.29 9.41
C VAL A 44 2.35 1.12 8.94
N LYS A 45 3.57 0.69 9.27
CA LYS A 45 4.83 1.32 8.87
C LYS A 45 5.57 0.48 7.84
N ILE A 46 5.95 1.12 6.74
CA ILE A 46 6.61 0.48 5.60
C ILE A 46 7.99 1.10 5.40
N LEU A 47 9.02 0.26 5.43
CA LEU A 47 10.37 0.62 5.02
C LEU A 47 10.55 0.31 3.53
N ASP A 48 10.61 1.36 2.72
CA ASP A 48 10.64 1.29 1.25
C ASP A 48 12.07 1.54 0.74
N LEU A 49 12.79 0.47 0.38
CA LEU A 49 14.10 0.54 -0.26
C LEU A 49 13.99 0.49 -1.80
N THR A 50 12.79 0.58 -2.34
CA THR A 50 12.54 0.37 -3.76
C THR A 50 12.92 1.58 -4.62
N ARG A 51 13.13 1.31 -5.92
CA ARG A 51 13.54 2.29 -6.93
C ARG A 51 12.75 2.15 -8.22
N VAL A 52 12.79 3.18 -9.06
CA VAL A 52 12.22 3.18 -10.41
C VAL A 52 10.70 3.17 -10.43
N LEU A 53 10.06 2.01 -10.62
CA LEU A 53 8.60 1.95 -10.87
C LEU A 53 7.87 0.90 -10.05
N ALA A 54 8.15 -0.39 -10.26
CA ALA A 54 7.33 -1.46 -9.72
C ALA A 54 7.18 -1.40 -8.18
N GLY A 55 8.30 -1.26 -7.48
CA GLY A 55 8.30 -1.10 -6.03
C GLY A 55 7.71 0.23 -5.58
N PRO A 56 8.17 1.39 -6.11
CA PRO A 56 7.61 2.68 -5.71
C PRO A 56 6.10 2.78 -5.93
N PHE A 57 5.60 2.23 -7.03
CA PHE A 57 4.18 2.16 -7.32
C PHE A 57 3.43 1.30 -6.30
N ALA A 58 3.94 0.11 -5.94
CA ALA A 58 3.33 -0.73 -4.93
C ALA A 58 3.23 -0.01 -3.57
N THR A 59 4.34 0.52 -3.06
CA THR A 59 4.36 1.18 -1.75
C THR A 59 3.61 2.51 -1.73
N MET A 60 3.53 3.21 -2.87
CA MET A 60 2.67 4.39 -3.00
C MET A 60 1.19 4.04 -2.81
N ASN A 61 0.70 2.96 -3.42
CA ASN A 61 -0.68 2.51 -3.20
C ASN A 61 -0.92 2.17 -1.72
N LEU A 62 0.05 1.57 -1.03
CA LEU A 62 -0.05 1.29 0.41
C LEU A 62 -0.09 2.60 1.24
N GLY A 63 0.70 3.61 0.86
CA GLY A 63 0.63 4.95 1.46
C GLY A 63 -0.71 5.65 1.20
N ASP A 64 -1.29 5.51 0.01
CA ASP A 64 -2.62 6.03 -0.32
C ASP A 64 -3.71 5.39 0.58
N LEU A 65 -3.54 4.11 0.92
CA LEU A 65 -4.37 3.35 1.87
C LEU A 65 -4.06 3.64 3.35
N GLY A 66 -3.19 4.60 3.66
CA GLY A 66 -2.96 5.11 5.01
C GLY A 66 -1.70 4.62 5.71
N ALA A 67 -0.88 3.80 5.06
CA ALA A 67 0.40 3.37 5.65
C ALA A 67 1.38 4.54 5.75
N GLU A 68 2.19 4.53 6.81
CA GLU A 68 3.36 5.40 6.91
C GLU A 68 4.51 4.78 6.12
N VAL A 69 4.85 5.36 4.97
CA VAL A 69 5.92 4.86 4.11
C VAL A 69 7.18 5.71 4.27
N ILE A 70 8.28 5.07 4.66
CA ILE A 70 9.61 5.66 4.79
C ILE A 70 10.46 5.16 3.62
N LYS A 71 10.63 6.01 2.61
CA LYS A 71 11.50 5.74 1.46
C LYS A 71 12.96 6.01 1.80
N VAL A 72 13.80 5.02 1.55
CA VAL A 72 15.25 5.10 1.72
C VAL A 72 15.88 5.40 0.38
N GLU A 73 16.65 6.47 0.32
CA GLU A 73 17.28 6.93 -0.92
C GLU A 73 18.79 7.13 -0.77
N ARG A 74 19.48 7.23 -1.91
CA ARG A 74 20.93 7.49 -1.91
C ARG A 74 21.21 8.95 -1.54
N PRO A 75 22.16 9.24 -0.65
CA PRO A 75 22.60 10.60 -0.40
C PRO A 75 23.05 11.32 -1.67
N GLY A 76 22.65 12.58 -1.82
CA GLY A 76 22.97 13.44 -2.96
C GLY A 76 22.14 13.17 -4.22
N ALA A 77 21.98 11.91 -4.63
CA ALA A 77 21.33 11.55 -5.89
C ALA A 77 19.85 11.16 -5.77
N GLY A 78 19.45 10.56 -4.65
CA GLY A 78 18.11 10.02 -4.47
C GLY A 78 17.80 8.77 -5.31
N ASP A 79 16.52 8.54 -5.57
CA ASP A 79 15.99 7.63 -6.60
C ASP A 79 16.38 8.13 -8.01
N ASP A 80 16.73 7.23 -8.93
CA ASP A 80 17.11 7.62 -10.31
C ASP A 80 16.00 8.39 -11.02
N THR A 81 14.73 8.08 -10.70
CA THR A 81 13.58 8.70 -11.34
C THR A 81 13.43 10.19 -11.04
N ARG A 82 14.10 10.73 -10.01
CA ARG A 82 14.06 12.17 -9.69
C ARG A 82 14.53 13.04 -10.84
N THR A 83 15.46 12.54 -11.65
CA THR A 83 16.02 13.27 -12.80
C THR A 83 15.48 12.80 -14.15
N TRP A 84 14.58 11.80 -14.17
CA TRP A 84 14.04 11.22 -15.40
C TRP A 84 12.88 12.06 -15.94
N GLY A 85 13.18 13.15 -16.63
CA GLY A 85 12.21 13.97 -17.35
C GLY A 85 12.66 14.27 -18.78
N PRO A 86 11.98 15.19 -19.49
CA PRO A 86 10.78 15.95 -19.08
C PRO A 86 9.49 15.11 -19.03
N PRO A 87 8.40 15.61 -18.37
CA PRO A 87 8.27 16.92 -17.72
C PRO A 87 8.83 16.99 -16.28
N PHE A 88 9.10 18.22 -15.82
CA PHE A 88 9.60 18.51 -14.47
C PHE A 88 8.65 19.48 -13.75
N VAL A 89 8.55 19.35 -12.43
CA VAL A 89 7.92 20.33 -11.53
C VAL A 89 9.00 20.83 -10.57
N GLY A 90 9.47 22.06 -10.78
CA GLY A 90 10.67 22.56 -10.10
C GLY A 90 11.90 21.74 -10.50
N THR A 91 12.60 21.19 -9.51
CA THR A 91 13.80 20.36 -9.71
C THR A 91 13.50 18.87 -9.83
N GLU A 92 12.24 18.45 -9.62
CA GLU A 92 11.86 17.05 -9.55
C GLU A 92 11.11 16.61 -10.81
N SER A 93 11.42 15.42 -11.30
CA SER A 93 10.68 14.80 -12.40
C SER A 93 9.24 14.49 -12.00
N THR A 94 8.29 14.72 -12.92
CA THR A 94 6.91 14.26 -12.75
C THR A 94 6.81 12.74 -12.60
N TYR A 95 7.76 12.00 -13.17
CA TYR A 95 7.85 10.55 -12.99
C TYR A 95 7.98 10.21 -11.51
N PHE A 96 9.00 10.76 -10.85
CA PHE A 96 9.23 10.52 -9.43
C PHE A 96 8.03 10.95 -8.58
N LEU A 97 7.50 12.14 -8.83
CA LEU A 97 6.34 12.67 -8.09
C LEU A 97 5.09 11.81 -8.24
N SER A 98 4.88 11.21 -9.42
CA SER A 98 3.70 10.39 -9.70
C SER A 98 3.64 9.08 -8.91
N VAL A 99 4.81 8.52 -8.54
CA VAL A 99 4.92 7.22 -7.85
C VAL A 99 5.51 7.28 -6.44
N ASN A 100 5.72 8.48 -5.90
CA ASN A 100 6.27 8.65 -4.54
C ASN A 100 5.51 9.68 -3.67
N ARG A 101 4.29 10.06 -4.05
CA ARG A 101 3.39 10.79 -3.14
C ARG A 101 3.10 9.97 -1.87
N ASN A 102 2.72 10.66 -0.79
CA ASN A 102 2.40 10.06 0.52
C ASN A 102 3.56 9.29 1.18
N LYS A 103 4.81 9.51 0.75
CA LYS A 103 6.01 8.93 1.37
C LYS A 103 6.85 9.99 2.07
N LYS A 104 7.43 9.63 3.20
CA LYS A 104 8.57 10.31 3.80
C LYS A 104 9.84 9.83 3.12
N SER A 105 10.88 10.65 3.07
CA SER A 105 12.16 10.30 2.46
C SER A 105 13.31 10.53 3.43
N ILE A 106 14.23 9.57 3.49
CA ILE A 106 15.50 9.68 4.20
C ILE A 106 16.65 9.27 3.27
N ALA A 107 17.77 9.97 3.36
CA ALA A 107 18.97 9.65 2.60
C ALA A 107 19.92 8.79 3.45
N VAL A 108 20.15 7.55 3.04
CA VAL A 108 21.03 6.60 3.75
C VAL A 108 21.95 5.89 2.77
N ASN A 109 23.25 5.94 3.02
CA ASN A 109 24.22 5.16 2.23
C ASN A 109 24.30 3.72 2.74
N ILE A 110 23.53 2.81 2.13
CA ILE A 110 23.49 1.38 2.50
C ILE A 110 24.77 0.60 2.15
N LYS A 111 25.77 1.23 1.52
CA LYS A 111 27.11 0.63 1.32
C LYS A 111 28.02 0.85 2.53
N ASP A 112 27.69 1.81 3.39
CA ASP A 112 28.40 2.05 4.65
C ASP A 112 27.80 1.15 5.74
N PRO A 113 28.62 0.44 6.55
CA PRO A 113 28.13 -0.30 7.71
C PRO A 113 27.22 0.50 8.65
N LYS A 114 27.45 1.81 8.79
CA LYS A 114 26.57 2.71 9.57
C LYS A 114 25.19 2.84 8.91
N GLY A 115 25.15 2.94 7.59
CA GLY A 115 23.90 2.98 6.84
C GLY A 115 23.13 1.67 6.98
N VAL A 116 23.81 0.53 6.84
CA VAL A 116 23.20 -0.81 7.08
C VAL A 116 22.61 -0.89 8.49
N LYS A 117 23.34 -0.40 9.51
CA LYS A 117 22.85 -0.35 10.89
C LYS A 117 21.57 0.49 11.02
N ILE A 118 21.52 1.68 10.40
CA ILE A 118 20.32 2.52 10.40
C ILE A 118 19.13 1.80 9.75
N ILE A 119 19.35 1.12 8.63
CA ILE A 119 18.27 0.36 7.96
C ILE A 119 17.76 -0.76 8.87
N LYS A 120 18.64 -1.46 9.58
CA LYS A 120 18.27 -2.51 10.54
C LYS A 120 17.47 -1.96 11.72
N GLU A 121 17.87 -0.81 12.26
CA GLU A 121 17.14 -0.14 13.35
C GLU A 121 15.75 0.33 12.89
N LEU A 122 15.63 0.82 11.66
CA LEU A 122 14.33 1.17 11.07
C LEU A 122 13.47 -0.07 10.80
N ALA A 123 14.06 -1.15 10.31
CA ALA A 123 13.34 -2.41 10.09
C ALA A 123 12.76 -2.95 11.41
N ALA A 124 13.47 -2.81 12.53
CA ALA A 124 12.99 -3.26 13.85
C ALA A 124 11.70 -2.55 14.34
N VAL A 125 11.34 -1.40 13.75
CA VAL A 125 10.15 -0.63 14.13
C VAL A 125 9.11 -0.51 13.01
N CYS A 126 9.33 -1.19 11.89
CA CYS A 126 8.45 -1.22 10.74
C CYS A 126 7.79 -2.59 10.59
N ASP A 127 6.59 -2.62 10.02
CA ASP A 127 5.80 -3.84 9.83
C ASP A 127 6.09 -4.51 8.48
N VAL A 128 6.54 -3.75 7.49
CA VAL A 128 6.83 -4.24 6.14
C VAL A 128 8.17 -3.68 5.65
N PHE A 129 9.00 -4.55 5.07
CA PHE A 129 10.23 -4.20 4.36
C PHE A 129 10.04 -4.50 2.87
N VAL A 130 10.19 -3.50 2.00
CA VAL A 130 9.98 -3.67 0.56
C VAL A 130 11.24 -3.28 -0.21
N GLU A 131 11.66 -4.14 -1.12
CA GLU A 131 12.85 -3.92 -1.95
C GLU A 131 12.68 -4.48 -3.37
N ASN A 132 13.44 -3.93 -4.31
CA ASN A 132 13.46 -4.39 -5.71
C ASN A 132 14.87 -4.37 -6.32
N TYR A 133 15.87 -4.71 -5.50
CA TYR A 133 17.24 -4.86 -5.97
C TYR A 133 17.40 -6.14 -6.79
N VAL A 134 18.53 -6.23 -7.49
CA VAL A 134 18.95 -7.48 -8.11
C VAL A 134 18.97 -8.58 -7.03
N PRO A 135 18.41 -9.78 -7.30
CA PRO A 135 18.37 -10.86 -6.33
C PRO A 135 19.73 -11.13 -5.67
N GLY A 136 19.71 -11.33 -4.36
CA GLY A 136 20.90 -11.55 -3.52
C GLY A 136 21.73 -10.28 -3.24
N LYS A 137 21.49 -9.15 -3.92
CA LYS A 137 22.29 -7.93 -3.72
C LYS A 137 22.19 -7.40 -2.29
N LEU A 138 20.99 -7.33 -1.71
CA LEU A 138 20.83 -6.90 -0.33
C LEU A 138 21.39 -7.91 0.67
N SER A 139 21.31 -9.21 0.40
CA SER A 139 21.95 -10.25 1.23
C SER A 139 23.47 -10.04 1.32
N THR A 140 24.13 -9.68 0.20
CA THR A 140 25.58 -9.33 0.24
C THR A 140 25.90 -8.10 1.09
N MET A 141 24.91 -7.28 1.42
CA MET A 141 25.02 -6.09 2.27
C MET A 141 24.53 -6.34 3.70
N GLY A 142 24.12 -7.57 4.03
CA GLY A 142 23.55 -7.91 5.33
C GLY A 142 22.13 -7.36 5.53
N LEU A 143 21.38 -7.14 4.45
CA LEU A 143 20.01 -6.64 4.43
C LEU A 143 19.06 -7.61 3.71
N GLY A 144 19.47 -8.87 3.53
CA GLY A 144 18.61 -9.91 3.00
C GLY A 144 17.57 -10.36 4.03
N TYR A 145 16.63 -11.18 3.60
CA TYR A 145 15.56 -11.69 4.47
C TYR A 145 16.12 -12.33 5.76
N GLU A 146 17.07 -13.28 5.66
CA GLU A 146 17.66 -13.92 6.84
C GLU A 146 18.34 -12.94 7.81
N ASP A 147 18.88 -11.83 7.31
CA ASP A 147 19.51 -10.81 8.16
C ASP A 147 18.48 -9.94 8.87
N ILE A 148 17.39 -9.64 8.18
CA ILE A 148 16.29 -8.83 8.69
C ILE A 148 15.43 -9.64 9.66
N ASP A 149 15.13 -10.91 9.36
CA ASP A 149 14.36 -11.83 10.21
C ASP A 149 14.97 -11.99 11.61
N LYS A 150 16.31 -12.05 11.70
CA LYS A 150 17.04 -12.09 12.99
C LYS A 150 16.79 -10.87 13.87
N ILE A 151 16.43 -9.73 13.29
CA ILE A 151 16.32 -8.43 13.96
C ILE A 151 14.86 -8.05 14.16
N ALA A 152 14.03 -8.35 13.17
CA ALA A 152 12.62 -8.01 13.10
C ALA A 152 11.80 -9.22 12.63
N PRO A 153 11.67 -10.29 13.43
CA PRO A 153 10.98 -11.53 13.01
C PRO A 153 9.47 -11.36 12.76
N HIS A 154 8.91 -10.20 13.10
CA HIS A 154 7.52 -9.83 12.85
C HIS A 154 7.31 -9.20 11.48
N ILE A 155 8.39 -8.78 10.80
CA ILE A 155 8.30 -7.97 9.59
C ILE A 155 7.91 -8.81 8.38
N ILE A 156 7.04 -8.27 7.54
CA ILE A 156 6.76 -8.84 6.23
C ILE A 156 7.85 -8.36 5.27
N TYR A 157 8.70 -9.27 4.81
CA TYR A 157 9.72 -8.96 3.80
C TYR A 157 9.18 -9.22 2.39
N CYS A 158 9.16 -8.19 1.56
CA CYS A 158 8.67 -8.25 0.19
C CYS A 158 9.79 -7.88 -0.80
N SER A 159 10.14 -8.83 -1.67
CA SER A 159 11.09 -8.62 -2.77
C SER A 159 10.35 -8.60 -4.11
N ILE A 160 10.64 -7.60 -4.94
CA ILE A 160 10.07 -7.47 -6.28
C ILE A 160 11.19 -7.65 -7.31
N THR A 161 11.13 -8.73 -8.09
CA THR A 161 12.10 -9.07 -9.14
C THR A 161 11.42 -9.13 -10.50
N GLY A 162 12.16 -8.76 -11.56
CA GLY A 162 11.68 -8.87 -12.94
C GLY A 162 11.79 -10.28 -13.54
N SER A 163 12.53 -11.19 -12.89
CA SER A 163 12.73 -12.57 -13.34
C SER A 163 11.94 -13.53 -12.46
N SER A 164 11.26 -14.50 -13.07
CA SER A 164 10.44 -15.51 -12.41
C SER A 164 11.24 -16.68 -11.82
N ILE A 165 12.57 -16.60 -11.81
CA ILE A 165 13.42 -17.67 -11.24
C ILE A 165 13.25 -17.65 -9.71
N PRO A 166 12.91 -18.79 -9.08
CA PRO A 166 12.79 -18.87 -7.64
C PRO A 166 14.17 -18.69 -6.99
N TYR A 167 14.28 -17.70 -6.11
CA TYR A 167 15.41 -17.54 -5.20
C TYR A 167 14.93 -17.89 -3.79
N PRO A 168 15.78 -18.52 -2.96
CA PRO A 168 15.47 -18.64 -1.55
C PRO A 168 15.34 -17.21 -0.98
N CYS A 169 14.14 -16.88 -0.53
CA CYS A 169 13.92 -15.77 0.39
C CYS A 169 14.60 -16.15 1.71
#